data_AF-A0A916JAZ6-F1
#
_entry.id   AF-A0A916JAZ6-F1
#
_cell.length_a   1.000
_cell.length_b   1.000
_cell.length_c   1.000
_cell.angle_alpha   90.00
_cell.angle_beta   90.00
_cell.angle_gamma   90.00
#
_symmetry.space_group_name_H-M   'P 1'
#
loop_
_entity.id
_entity.type
_entity.pdbx_description
1 polymer ?
#
loop_
_entity_poly.entity_id
_entity_poly.type
_entity_poly.pdbx_seq_one_letter_code
_entity_poly.pdbx_strand_id
1 'polypeptide(L)'
;MSNTLHQFQDDDLAGVRPVIEKIVTARDAWKKVRAKIEYFDKTGRLPEIKKPAVVSNTADTASISELKLEIARLNTNISKARKKLELTPDHKKAELWQQDLLKMEAIKAEYKTKIIEMTYATTQ
;
A
#
# COMPACT_ATOMS: atom_id res chain seq x y z
N MET A 1 -38.26 41.67 19.45
CA MET A 1 -36.92 41.10 19.23
C MET A 1 -36.98 39.62 19.62
N SER A 2 -37.19 38.72 18.65
CA SER A 2 -37.17 37.27 18.92
C SER A 2 -35.74 36.77 18.76
N ASN A 3 -35.14 36.28 19.84
CA ASN A 3 -33.80 35.68 19.82
C ASN A 3 -33.99 34.16 19.83
N THR A 4 -34.31 33.59 18.66
CA THR A 4 -34.37 32.14 18.48
C THR A 4 -32.95 31.59 18.37
N LEU A 5 -32.58 30.67 19.27
CA LEU A 5 -31.35 29.91 19.22
C LEU A 5 -31.33 29.08 17.91
N HIS A 6 -30.31 29.24 17.06
CA HIS A 6 -30.18 28.43 15.85
C HIS A 6 -30.08 26.95 16.23
N GLN A 7 -31.05 26.15 15.78
CA GLN A 7 -31.03 24.69 15.91
C GLN A 7 -30.59 24.09 14.58
N PHE A 8 -29.42 23.46 14.55
CA PHE A 8 -28.96 22.70 13.38
C PHE A 8 -29.84 21.47 13.21
N GLN A 9 -30.41 21.30 12.02
CA GLN A 9 -31.17 20.12 11.63
C GLN A 9 -30.23 19.11 10.95
N ASP A 10 -30.56 17.82 11.00
CA ASP A 10 -29.73 16.78 10.39
C ASP A 10 -29.56 16.96 8.87
N ASP A 11 -30.55 17.57 8.21
CA ASP A 11 -30.51 17.91 6.78
C ASP A 11 -29.52 19.04 6.43
N ASP A 12 -29.15 19.88 7.40
CA ASP A 12 -28.15 20.94 7.20
C ASP A 12 -26.76 20.34 6.89
N LEU A 13 -26.48 19.14 7.43
CA LEU A 13 -25.25 18.41 7.18
C LEU A 13 -25.18 17.86 5.75
N ALA A 14 -26.33 17.49 5.17
CA ALA A 14 -26.40 16.91 3.84
C ALA A 14 -26.01 17.91 2.74
N GLY A 15 -26.42 19.18 2.89
CA GLY A 15 -26.05 20.25 1.95
C GLY A 15 -24.60 20.71 2.05
N VAL A 16 -24.00 20.64 3.26
CA VAL A 16 -22.64 21.15 3.52
C VAL A 16 -21.57 20.09 3.26
N ARG A 17 -21.90 18.80 3.38
CA ARG A 17 -20.99 17.69 3.11
C ARG A 17 -20.25 17.77 1.75
N PRO A 18 -20.92 17.98 0.59
CA PRO A 18 -20.21 18.07 -0.69
C PRO A 18 -19.26 19.28 -0.77
N VAL A 19 -19.54 20.36 -0.02
CA VAL A 19 -18.66 21.53 0.07
C VAL A 19 -17.43 21.20 0.90
N ILE A 20 -17.60 20.52 2.05
CA ILE A 20 -16.50 20.05 2.89
C ILE A 20 -15.60 19.08 2.11
N GLU A 21 -16.17 18.14 1.36
CA GLU A 21 -15.42 17.18 0.55
C GLU A 21 -14.55 17.89 -0.51
N LYS A 22 -15.07 18.94 -1.15
CA LYS A 22 -14.28 19.78 -2.08
C LYS A 22 -13.13 20.48 -1.37
N ILE A 23 -13.37 21.04 -0.17
CA ILE A 23 -12.34 21.71 0.62
C ILE A 23 -11.23 20.73 1.04
N VAL A 24 -11.60 19.54 1.51
CA VAL A 24 -10.65 18.49 1.89
C VAL A 24 -9.82 18.06 0.69
N THR A 25 -10.46 17.85 -0.47
CA THR A 25 -9.77 17.49 -1.71
C THR A 25 -8.75 18.54 -2.13
N ALA A 26 -9.13 19.83 -2.08
CA ALA A 26 -8.23 20.94 -2.37
C ALA A 26 -7.06 21.01 -1.38
N ARG A 27 -7.33 20.80 -0.09
CA ARG A 27 -6.30 20.76 0.96
C ARG A 27 -5.29 19.64 0.73
N ASP A 28 -5.75 18.46 0.34
CA ASP A 28 -4.85 17.33 0.10
C ASP A 28 -4.04 17.50 -1.18
N ALA A 29 -4.61 18.10 -2.23
CA ALA A 29 -3.86 18.52 -3.40
C ALA A 29 -2.75 19.53 -3.02
N TRP A 30 -3.09 20.53 -2.18
CA TRP A 30 -2.12 21.53 -1.72
C TRP A 30 -0.97 20.92 -0.91
N LYS A 31 -1.26 19.97 -0.01
CA LYS A 31 -0.22 19.25 0.74
C LYS A 31 0.77 18.54 -0.19
N LYS A 32 0.27 17.88 -1.24
CA LYS A 32 1.12 17.20 -2.23
C LYS A 32 2.02 18.19 -2.96
N VAL A 33 1.49 19.36 -3.34
CA VAL A 33 2.28 20.42 -3.99
C VAL A 33 3.35 20.96 -3.05
N ARG A 34 2.99 21.29 -1.81
CA ARG A 34 3.95 21.77 -0.79
C ARG A 34 5.08 20.78 -0.57
N ALA A 35 4.76 19.50 -0.44
CA ALA A 35 5.77 18.45 -0.27
C ALA A 35 6.72 18.33 -1.48
N LYS A 36 6.21 18.55 -2.71
CA LYS A 36 7.05 18.60 -3.92
C LYS A 36 7.98 19.81 -3.93
N ILE A 37 7.49 20.98 -3.52
CA ILE A 37 8.29 22.20 -3.40
C ILE A 37 9.40 21.99 -2.38
N GLU A 38 9.05 21.51 -1.18
CA GLU A 38 10.03 21.25 -0.11
C GLU A 38 11.11 20.23 -0.54
N TYR A 39 10.72 19.21 -1.31
CA TYR A 39 11.66 18.25 -1.88
C TYR A 39 12.59 18.92 -2.89
N PHE A 40 12.06 19.78 -3.77
CA PHE A 40 12.85 20.51 -4.75
C PHE A 40 13.84 21.46 -4.07
N ASP A 41 13.41 22.22 -3.08
CA ASP A 41 14.27 23.14 -2.33
C ASP A 41 15.44 22.41 -1.66
N LYS A 42 15.21 21.17 -1.19
CA LYS A 42 16.25 20.34 -0.55
C LYS A 42 17.20 19.66 -1.53
N THR A 43 16.73 19.29 -2.72
CA THR A 43 17.46 18.39 -3.62
C THR A 43 17.85 19.00 -4.96
N GLY A 44 17.30 20.17 -5.30
CA GLY A 44 17.44 20.82 -6.61
C GLY A 44 16.82 20.03 -7.76
N ARG A 45 16.04 18.99 -7.47
CA ARG A 45 15.44 18.09 -8.48
C ARG A 45 13.97 17.85 -8.17
N LEU A 46 13.17 17.66 -9.21
CA LEU A 46 11.78 17.24 -9.03
C LEU A 46 11.74 15.76 -8.58
N PRO A 47 10.81 15.37 -7.69
CA PRO A 47 10.67 13.98 -7.29
C PRO A 47 10.23 13.15 -8.49
N GLU A 48 10.95 12.06 -8.76
CA GLU A 48 10.60 11.11 -9.81
C GLU A 48 9.18 10.59 -9.57
N ILE A 49 8.32 10.71 -10.58
CA ILE A 49 6.99 10.10 -10.56
C ILE A 49 7.23 8.60 -10.58
N LYS A 50 7.31 7.99 -9.40
CA LYS A 50 7.22 6.54 -9.28
C LYS A 50 5.87 6.18 -9.89
N LYS A 51 5.89 5.59 -11.09
CA LYS A 51 4.72 4.91 -11.64
C LYS A 51 4.20 4.05 -10.50
N PRO A 52 2.89 4.10 -10.20
CA PRO A 52 2.34 3.22 -9.17
C PRO A 52 2.84 1.82 -9.53
N ALA A 53 3.50 1.17 -8.58
CA ALA A 53 3.84 -0.23 -8.75
C ALA A 53 2.52 -0.89 -9.10
N VAL A 54 2.43 -1.44 -10.32
CA VAL A 54 1.31 -2.28 -10.70
C VAL A 54 1.42 -3.45 -9.74
N VAL A 55 0.71 -3.36 -8.61
CA VAL A 55 0.38 -4.51 -7.80
C VAL A 55 -0.64 -5.22 -8.68
N SER A 56 -0.13 -6.02 -9.61
CA SER A 56 -0.99 -6.82 -10.45
C SER A 56 -1.61 -7.84 -9.49
N ASN A 57 -2.89 -7.66 -9.19
CA ASN A 57 -3.70 -8.68 -8.53
C ASN A 57 -4.03 -9.81 -9.52
N THR A 58 -3.17 -10.08 -10.51
CA THR A 58 -3.37 -11.09 -11.56
C THR A 58 -2.70 -12.39 -11.17
N ALA A 59 -2.80 -12.82 -9.91
CA ALA A 59 -2.30 -14.12 -9.50
C ALA A 59 -3.02 -15.29 -10.20
N ASP A 60 -4.15 -15.03 -10.87
CA ASP A 60 -4.95 -16.04 -11.56
C ASP A 60 -4.68 -16.13 -13.08
N THR A 61 -3.91 -15.19 -13.65
CA THR A 61 -3.44 -15.23 -15.05
C THR A 61 -1.94 -15.03 -15.20
N ALA A 62 -1.19 -15.01 -14.09
CA ALA A 62 0.24 -14.79 -14.10
C ALA A 62 0.97 -15.93 -14.83
N SER A 63 1.86 -15.56 -15.74
CA SER A 63 2.75 -16.53 -16.40
C SER A 63 3.71 -17.16 -15.38
N ILE A 64 4.20 -18.38 -15.66
CA ILE A 64 5.20 -19.07 -14.82
C ILE A 64 6.42 -18.17 -14.56
N SER A 65 6.83 -17.36 -15.54
CA SER A 65 7.94 -16.40 -15.39
C SER A 65 7.64 -15.29 -14.40
N GLU A 66 6.40 -14.80 -14.36
CA GLU A 66 5.95 -13.76 -13.43
C GLU A 66 5.85 -14.31 -12.00
N LEU A 67 5.33 -15.53 -11.82
CA LEU A 67 5.31 -16.21 -10.52
C LEU A 67 6.74 -16.44 -9.98
N LYS A 68 7.69 -16.82 -10.85
CA LYS A 68 9.11 -16.94 -10.46
C LYS A 68 9.71 -15.60 -10.05
N LEU A 69 9.39 -14.51 -10.76
CA LEU A 69 9.85 -13.16 -10.42
C LEU A 69 9.29 -12.72 -9.06
N GLU A 70 8.01 -12.99 -8.79
CA GLU A 70 7.40 -12.67 -7.51
C GLU A 70 8.00 -13.48 -6.35
N ILE A 71 8.31 -14.76 -6.56
CA ILE A 71 9.06 -15.56 -5.58
C ILE A 71 10.43 -14.92 -5.28
N ALA A 72 11.15 -14.41 -6.28
CA ALA A 72 12.44 -13.75 -6.08
C ALA A 72 12.31 -12.44 -5.27
N ARG A 73 11.24 -11.66 -5.52
CA ARG A 73 10.92 -10.45 -4.74
C ARG A 73 10.59 -10.82 -3.29
N LEU A 74 9.73 -11.81 -3.07
CA LEU A 74 9.39 -12.32 -1.74
C LEU A 74 10.62 -12.81 -0.98
N ASN A 75 11.55 -13.54 -1.63
CA ASN A 75 12.79 -13.98 -1.00
C ASN A 75 13.62 -12.81 -0.45
N THR A 76 13.73 -11.73 -1.22
CA THR A 76 14.47 -10.54 -0.80
C THR A 76 13.80 -9.86 0.39
N ASN A 77 12.47 -9.77 0.38
CA ASN A 77 11.70 -9.17 1.46
C ASN A 77 11.74 -10.01 2.75
N ILE A 78 11.61 -11.34 2.63
CA ILE A 78 11.75 -12.28 3.75
C ILE A 78 13.14 -12.16 4.36
N SER A 79 14.20 -12.13 3.54
CA SER A 79 15.58 -11.96 4.03
C SER A 79 15.75 -10.66 4.84
N LYS A 80 15.21 -9.54 4.33
CA LYS A 80 15.21 -8.25 5.03
C LYS A 80 14.41 -8.29 6.33
N ALA A 81 13.23 -8.90 6.33
CA ALA A 81 12.38 -9.03 7.51
C ALA A 81 13.05 -9.89 8.60
N ARG A 82 13.65 -11.02 8.22
CA ARG A 82 14.43 -11.89 9.11
C ARG A 82 15.60 -11.14 9.75
N LYS A 83 16.40 -10.46 8.93
CA LYS A 83 17.53 -9.65 9.43
C LYS A 83 17.08 -8.56 10.39
N LYS A 84 15.92 -7.94 10.12
CA LYS A 84 15.35 -6.90 10.98
C LYS A 84 14.92 -7.44 12.35
N LEU A 85 14.32 -8.63 12.37
CA LEU A 85 13.95 -9.33 13.60
C LEU A 85 15.19 -9.77 14.40
N GLU A 86 16.23 -10.25 13.72
CA GLU A 86 17.49 -10.67 14.35
C GLU A 86 18.24 -9.49 14.98
N LEU A 87 18.31 -8.35 14.29
CA LEU A 87 19.00 -7.16 14.80
C LEU A 87 18.23 -6.41 15.89
N THR A 88 16.90 -6.50 15.89
CA THR A 88 16.03 -5.76 16.83
C THR A 88 14.88 -6.62 17.35
N PRO A 89 15.17 -7.63 18.18
CA PRO A 89 14.15 -8.56 18.67
C PRO A 89 13.13 -7.89 19.61
N ASP A 90 13.56 -6.95 20.45
CA ASP A 90 12.70 -6.30 21.46
C ASP A 90 11.95 -5.07 20.93
N HIS A 91 11.92 -4.86 19.62
CA HIS A 91 11.23 -3.72 19.05
C HIS A 91 9.71 -3.86 19.23
N LYS A 92 9.01 -2.76 19.55
CA LYS A 92 7.52 -2.73 19.71
C LYS A 92 6.74 -3.31 18.53
N LYS A 93 7.35 -3.35 17.33
CA LYS A 93 6.75 -3.88 16.10
C LYS A 93 7.30 -5.25 15.69
N ALA A 94 8.11 -5.90 16.52
CA ALA A 94 8.70 -7.20 16.21
C ALA A 94 7.61 -8.25 15.93
N GLU A 95 6.55 -8.28 16.74
CA GLU A 95 5.40 -9.18 16.52
C GLU A 95 4.72 -8.94 15.16
N LEU A 96 4.53 -7.67 14.77
CA LEU A 96 3.98 -7.33 13.45
C LEU A 96 4.89 -7.81 12.32
N TRP A 97 6.21 -7.63 12.44
CA TRP A 97 7.16 -8.11 11.44
C TRP A 97 7.20 -9.64 11.35
N GLN A 98 7.01 -10.33 12.48
CA GLN A 98 6.90 -11.78 12.53
C GLN A 98 5.63 -12.26 11.80
N GLN A 99 4.49 -11.61 12.05
CA GLN A 99 3.25 -11.91 11.33
C GLN A 99 3.38 -11.65 9.83
N ASP A 100 4.00 -10.54 9.45
CA ASP A 100 4.24 -10.21 8.04
C ASP A 100 5.19 -11.21 7.36
N LEU A 101 6.19 -11.70 8.09
CA LEU A 101 7.10 -12.75 7.63
C LEU A 101 6.34 -14.05 7.36
N LEU A 102 5.48 -14.49 8.29
CA LEU A 102 4.66 -15.69 8.10
C LEU A 102 3.73 -15.56 6.90
N LYS A 103 3.10 -14.39 6.71
CA LYS A 103 2.26 -14.12 5.52
C LYS A 103 3.07 -14.22 4.23
N MET A 104 4.26 -13.60 4.18
CA MET A 104 5.12 -13.67 3.00
C MET A 104 5.59 -15.09 2.69
N GLU A 105 5.85 -15.91 3.71
CA GLU A 105 6.21 -17.32 3.54
C GLU A 105 5.05 -18.17 3.01
N ALA A 106 3.82 -17.92 3.50
CA ALA A 106 2.61 -18.57 2.99
C ALA A 106 2.38 -18.26 1.51
N ILE A 107 2.43 -16.98 1.12
CA ILE A 107 2.29 -16.56 -0.29
C ILE A 107 3.36 -17.22 -1.18
N LYS A 108 4.61 -17.29 -0.68
CA LYS A 108 5.69 -17.96 -1.41
C LYS A 108 5.40 -19.46 -1.62
N ALA A 109 4.79 -20.13 -0.65
CA ALA A 109 4.39 -21.53 -0.79
C ALA A 109 3.27 -21.67 -1.82
N GLU A 110 2.25 -20.82 -1.77
CA GLU A 110 1.15 -20.79 -2.75
C GLU A 110 1.65 -20.61 -4.18
N TYR A 111 2.57 -19.67 -4.42
CA TYR A 111 3.13 -19.46 -5.77
C TYR A 111 3.95 -20.66 -6.25
N LYS A 112 4.65 -21.37 -5.36
CA LYS A 112 5.33 -22.61 -5.73
C LYS A 112 4.33 -23.70 -6.12
N THR A 113 3.24 -23.84 -5.37
CA THR A 113 2.17 -24.80 -5.68
C THR A 113 1.53 -24.47 -7.04
N LYS A 114 1.21 -23.20 -7.29
CA LYS A 114 0.69 -22.75 -8.60
C LYS A 114 1.65 -23.07 -9.74
N ILE A 115 2.96 -22.85 -9.57
CA ILE A 115 3.95 -23.20 -10.60
C ILE A 115 3.95 -24.71 -10.88
N ILE A 116 3.89 -25.54 -9.83
CA ILE A 116 3.81 -27.00 -9.95
C ILE A 116 2.57 -27.38 -10.74
N GLU A 117 1.40 -26.90 -10.32
CA GLU A 117 0.12 -27.16 -11.00
C GLU A 117 0.16 -26.78 -12.48
N MET A 118 0.65 -25.58 -12.82
CA MET A 118 0.78 -25.13 -14.21
C MET A 118 1.74 -26.00 -15.03
N THR A 119 2.84 -26.45 -14.41
CA THR A 119 3.85 -27.28 -15.10
C THR A 119 3.30 -28.68 -15.41
N TYR A 120 2.60 -29.30 -14.45
CA TYR A 120 2.03 -30.63 -14.63
C TYR A 120 0.73 -30.62 -15.45
N ALA A 121 -0.08 -29.56 -15.38
CA ALA A 121 -1.26 -29.39 -16.23
C ALA A 121 -0.91 -29.22 -17.72
N THR A 122 0.29 -28.73 -18.03
CA THR A 122 0.76 -28.58 -19.42
C THR A 122 1.33 -29.90 -20.00
N THR A 123 1.56 -30.92 -19.17
CA THR A 123 2.22 -32.19 -19.58
C THR A 123 1.22 -33.32 -19.86
N GLN A 124 -0.09 -33.11 -19.68
CA GLN A 124 -1.15 -34.04 -20.10
C GLN A 124 -1.69 -33.67 -21.48
#